data_AF-A0A518ELW4-F1
#
_entry.id   AF-A0A518ELW4-F1
#
_cell.length_a   1.000
_cell.length_b   1.000
_cell.length_c   1.000
_cell.angle_alpha   90.00
_cell.angle_beta   90.00
_cell.angle_gamma   90.00
#
_symmetry.space_group_name_H-M   'P 1'
#
loop_
_entity.id
_entity.type
_entity.pdbx_description
1 polymer ?
#
loop_
_entity_poly.entity_id
_entity_poly.type
_entity_poly.pdbx_seq_one_letter_code
_entity_poly.pdbx_strand_id
1 'polypeptide(L)'
;MAMAWFLAGLAAGYLISSRQAEPAAWMADAEHLQETFQLSAKRRYVLNQVLDHHDRELQEIERRHFAQTREAMEPEIRALFSRTDATIRDTIIPPAQRERFDELRRPRVLIPER
;
A
#
# COMPACT_ATOMS: atom_id res chain seq x y z
N MET A 1 13.32 -15.12 22.39
CA MET A 1 13.87 -14.69 21.08
C MET A 1 12.72 -14.33 20.13
N ALA A 2 11.93 -13.29 20.42
CA ALA A 2 10.76 -12.91 19.61
C ALA A 2 10.83 -11.47 19.06
N MET A 3 11.82 -10.68 19.49
CA MET A 3 11.96 -9.26 19.11
C MET A 3 12.61 -9.05 17.73
N ALA A 4 13.28 -10.06 17.18
CA ALA A 4 13.99 -9.94 15.90
C ALA A 4 13.08 -9.95 14.65
N TRP A 5 11.85 -10.47 14.76
CA TRP A 5 10.99 -10.67 13.59
C TRP A 5 10.13 -9.45 13.25
N PHE A 6 9.95 -8.53 14.20
CA PHE A 6 9.19 -7.29 13.95
C PHE A 6 10.00 -6.26 13.17
N LEU A 7 11.33 -6.24 13.34
CA LEU A 7 12.24 -5.35 12.59
C LEU A 7 12.46 -5.80 11.14
N ALA A 8 12.32 -7.09 10.86
CA ALA A 8 12.45 -7.63 9.50
C ALA A 8 11.32 -7.15 8.58
N GLY A 9 10.09 -7.03 9.09
CA GLY A 9 8.95 -6.52 8.32
C GLY A 9 9.06 -5.02 7.98
N LEU A 10 9.59 -4.22 8.91
CA LEU A 10 9.79 -2.78 8.71
C LEU A 10 10.95 -2.48 7.73
N ALA A 11 12.02 -3.27 7.77
CA ALA A 11 13.13 -3.15 6.83
C ALA A 11 12.76 -3.58 5.39
N ALA A 12 11.91 -4.61 5.25
CA ALA A 12 11.41 -5.03 3.94
C ALA A 12 10.50 -3.97 3.29
N GLY A 13 9.66 -3.29 4.09
CA GLY A 13 8.82 -2.18 3.60
C GLY A 13 9.64 -1.01 3.07
N TYR A 14 10.76 -0.67 3.71
CA TYR A 14 11.62 0.44 3.28
C TYR A 14 12.43 0.10 2.02
N LEU A 15 12.91 -1.14 1.88
CA LEU A 15 13.69 -1.58 0.71
C LEU A 15 12.87 -1.79 -0.57
N ILE A 16 11.58 -2.10 -0.43
CA ILE A 16 10.65 -2.18 -1.58
C ILE A 16 10.21 -0.78 -2.02
N SER A 17 10.07 0.17 -1.08
CA SER A 17 9.79 1.57 -1.41
C SER A 17 10.94 2.24 -2.16
N SER A 18 12.19 1.89 -1.88
CA SER A 18 13.37 2.45 -2.58
C SER A 18 13.67 1.80 -3.93
N ARG A 19 12.86 0.83 -4.38
CA ARG A 19 12.95 0.21 -5.70
C ARG A 19 11.81 0.59 -6.64
N GLN A 20 10.94 1.53 -6.24
CA GLN A 20 10.17 2.28 -7.22
C GLN A 20 11.18 2.95 -8.14
N ALA A 21 11.14 2.61 -9.43
CA ALA A 21 12.02 3.19 -10.43
C ALA A 21 11.97 4.71 -10.27
N GLU A 22 13.11 5.31 -9.91
CA GLU A 22 13.26 6.76 -9.88
C GLU A 22 12.70 7.29 -11.21
N PRO A 23 11.65 8.14 -11.19
CA PRO A 23 11.16 8.74 -12.42
C PRO A 23 12.37 9.37 -13.09
N ALA A 24 12.59 9.07 -14.38
CA ALA A 24 13.78 9.53 -15.06
C ALA A 24 13.91 11.04 -14.84
N ALA A 25 15.05 11.52 -14.33
CA ALA A 25 15.20 12.84 -13.73
C ALA A 25 14.71 14.02 -14.61
N TRP A 26 14.61 13.82 -15.92
CA TRP A 26 14.07 14.76 -16.89
C TRP A 26 12.54 14.91 -16.87
N MET A 27 11.79 13.94 -16.35
CA MET A 27 10.32 13.99 -16.21
C MET A 27 9.89 14.79 -14.99
N ALA A 28 10.73 14.86 -13.96
CA ALA A 28 10.50 15.65 -12.76
C ALA A 28 10.65 17.16 -13.01
N ASP A 29 11.25 17.56 -14.13
CA ASP A 29 11.61 18.95 -14.40
C ASP A 29 11.11 19.43 -15.78
N ALA A 30 9.78 19.39 -15.93
CA ALA A 30 9.10 19.92 -17.11
C ALA A 30 9.45 21.40 -17.33
N GLU A 31 9.63 22.17 -16.26
CA GLU A 31 10.02 23.57 -16.30
C GLU A 31 11.43 23.72 -16.89
N HIS A 32 12.40 22.93 -16.42
CA HIS A 32 13.75 22.92 -17.00
C HIS A 32 13.77 22.56 -18.48
N LEU A 33 12.96 21.60 -18.94
CA LEU A 33 12.84 21.28 -20.36
C LEU A 33 12.26 22.44 -21.17
N GLN A 34 11.25 23.13 -20.63
CA GLN A 34 10.63 24.27 -21.30
C GLN A 34 11.59 25.45 -21.43
N GLU A 35 12.37 25.71 -20.37
CA GLU A 35 13.36 26.79 -20.32
C GLU A 35 14.58 26.49 -21.19
N THR A 36 15.18 25.32 -21.03
CA THR A 36 16.40 24.90 -21.74
C THR A 36 16.21 24.91 -23.25
N PHE A 37 15.05 24.42 -23.72
CA PHE A 37 14.74 24.35 -25.14
C PHE A 37 13.91 25.53 -25.65
N GLN A 38 13.66 26.54 -24.81
CA GLN A 38 12.89 27.74 -25.14
C GLN A 38 11.58 27.41 -25.88
N LEU A 39 10.82 26.44 -25.35
CA LEU A 39 9.67 25.90 -26.05
C LEU A 39 8.61 26.99 -26.29
N SER A 40 8.01 26.99 -27.48
CA SER A 40 6.84 27.85 -27.75
C SER A 40 5.64 27.41 -26.93
N ALA A 41 4.68 28.33 -26.69
CA ALA A 41 3.48 28.02 -25.90
C ALA A 41 2.75 26.74 -26.36
N LYS A 42 2.67 26.52 -27.68
CA LYS A 42 2.09 25.30 -28.26
C LYS A 42 2.88 24.04 -27.88
N ARG A 43 4.21 24.10 -27.89
CA ARG A 43 5.07 22.97 -27.51
C ARG A 43 5.05 22.70 -26.01
N ARG A 44 4.99 23.74 -25.17
CA ARG A 44 4.81 23.62 -23.72
C ARG A 44 3.50 22.91 -23.38
N TYR A 45 2.41 23.33 -24.03
CA TYR A 45 1.10 22.69 -23.86
C TYR A 45 1.14 21.19 -24.19
N VAL A 46 1.72 20.84 -25.34
CA VAL A 46 1.86 19.43 -25.74
C VAL A 46 2.76 18.65 -24.77
N LEU A 47 3.88 19.22 -24.34
CA LEU A 47 4.76 18.58 -23.35
C LEU A 47 4.00 18.27 -22.06
N ASN A 48 3.25 19.23 -21.52
CA ASN A 48 2.47 19.03 -20.30
C ASN A 48 1.41 17.93 -20.48
N GLN A 49 0.76 17.85 -21.65
CA GLN A 49 -0.20 16.77 -21.92
C GLN A 49 0.47 15.39 -21.97
N VAL A 50 1.66 15.28 -22.55
CA VAL A 50 2.41 14.03 -22.61
C VAL A 50 2.83 13.59 -21.20
N LEU A 51 3.30 14.53 -20.37
CA LEU A 51 3.70 14.24 -18.99
C LEU A 51 2.50 13.85 -18.11
N ASP A 52 1.37 14.55 -18.21
CA ASP A 52 0.14 14.19 -17.50
C ASP A 52 -0.40 12.81 -17.93
N HIS A 53 -0.33 12.49 -19.22
CA HIS A 53 -0.70 11.16 -19.69
C HIS A 53 0.21 10.08 -19.10
N HIS A 54 1.52 10.31 -19.10
CA HIS A 54 2.48 9.38 -18.52
C HIS A 54 2.26 9.15 -17.02
N ASP A 55 2.02 10.23 -16.25
CA ASP A 55 1.75 10.14 -14.81
C ASP A 55 0.51 9.27 -14.52
N ARG A 56 -0.54 9.41 -15.33
CA ARG A 56 -1.74 8.58 -15.21
C ARG A 56 -1.47 7.11 -15.53
N GLU A 57 -0.67 6.83 -16.56
CA GLU A 57 -0.28 5.45 -16.89
C GLU A 57 0.56 4.82 -15.76
N LEU A 58 1.47 5.60 -15.17
CA LEU A 58 2.27 5.17 -14.03
C LEU A 58 1.37 4.83 -12.84
N GLN A 59 0.45 5.73 -12.47
CA GLN A 59 -0.51 5.50 -11.38
C GLN A 59 -1.38 4.27 -11.64
N GLU A 60 -1.78 4.01 -12.88
CA GLU A 60 -2.55 2.81 -13.24
C GLU A 60 -1.73 1.53 -13.06
N ILE A 61 -0.46 1.54 -13.49
CA ILE A 61 0.46 0.41 -13.30
C ILE A 61 0.66 0.14 -11.81
N GLU A 62 0.95 1.18 -11.03
CA GLU A 62 1.12 1.07 -9.58
C GLU A 62 -0.14 0.53 -8.91
N ARG A 63 -1.32 1.09 -9.23
CA ARG A 63 -2.60 0.62 -8.66
C ARG A 63 -2.83 -0.86 -8.95
N ARG A 64 -2.59 -1.32 -10.18
CA ARG A 64 -2.73 -2.74 -10.54
C ARG A 64 -1.74 -3.61 -9.77
N HIS A 65 -0.48 -3.19 -9.69
CA HIS A 65 0.55 -3.91 -8.95
C HIS A 65 0.21 -4.01 -7.46
N PHE A 66 -0.21 -2.91 -6.83
CA PHE A 66 -0.65 -2.90 -5.44
C PHE A 66 -1.88 -3.79 -5.22
N ALA A 67 -2.86 -3.76 -6.12
CA ALA A 67 -4.03 -4.64 -6.02
C ALA A 67 -3.63 -6.12 -6.10
N GLN A 68 -2.81 -6.50 -7.08
CA GLN A 68 -2.32 -7.87 -7.26
C GLN A 68 -1.48 -8.34 -6.08
N THR A 69 -0.58 -7.50 -5.58
CA THR A 69 0.27 -7.84 -4.44
C THR A 69 -0.57 -7.97 -3.18
N ARG A 70 -1.53 -7.07 -2.96
CA ARG A 70 -2.45 -7.14 -1.81
C ARG A 70 -3.29 -8.42 -1.85
N GLU A 71 -3.85 -8.78 -3.00
CA GLU A 71 -4.61 -10.01 -3.16
C GLU A 71 -3.76 -11.25 -2.89
N ALA A 72 -2.51 -11.26 -3.38
CA ALA A 72 -1.56 -12.34 -3.12
C ALA A 72 -1.18 -12.46 -1.63
N MET A 73 -1.04 -11.33 -0.92
CA MET A 73 -0.68 -11.29 0.51
C MET A 73 -1.87 -11.50 1.44
N GLU A 74 -3.10 -11.36 0.96
CA GLU A 74 -4.32 -11.43 1.77
C GLU A 74 -4.43 -12.72 2.63
N PRO A 75 -4.08 -13.93 2.15
CA PRO A 75 -4.07 -15.13 2.99
C PRO A 75 -3.09 -15.05 4.16
N GLU A 76 -1.89 -14.50 3.92
CA GLU A 76 -0.87 -14.34 4.95
C GLU A 76 -1.27 -13.30 6.00
N ILE A 77 -1.88 -12.20 5.55
CA ILE A 77 -2.44 -11.15 6.43
C ILE A 77 -3.56 -11.74 7.30
N ARG A 78 -4.48 -12.51 6.72
CA ARG A 78 -5.53 -13.21 7.49
C ARG A 78 -4.94 -14.20 8.49
N ALA A 79 -3.93 -14.96 8.09
CA ALA A 79 -3.24 -15.89 8.99
C ALA A 79 -2.55 -15.14 10.14
N LEU A 80 -1.95 -13.97 9.87
CA LEU A 80 -1.36 -13.12 10.89
C LEU A 80 -2.43 -12.63 11.89
N PHE A 81 -3.55 -12.08 11.41
CA PHE A 81 -4.64 -11.65 12.29
C PHE A 81 -5.16 -12.79 13.15
N SER A 82 -5.37 -13.97 12.57
CA SER A 82 -5.80 -15.16 13.33
C SER A 82 -4.81 -15.54 14.44
N ARG A 83 -3.50 -15.57 14.14
CA ARG A 83 -2.46 -15.84 15.15
C ARG A 83 -2.43 -14.77 16.24
N THR A 84 -2.56 -13.50 15.88
CA THR A 84 -2.59 -12.40 16.83
C THR A 84 -3.81 -12.49 17.74
N ASP A 85 -4.99 -12.81 17.18
CA ASP A 85 -6.23 -12.98 17.93
C ASP A 85 -6.14 -14.12 18.93
N ALA A 86 -5.61 -15.27 18.50
CA ALA A 86 -5.35 -16.40 19.40
C ALA A 86 -4.37 -16.01 20.52
N THR A 87 -3.29 -15.30 20.19
CA THR A 87 -2.31 -14.85 21.18
C THR A 87 -2.93 -13.92 22.22
N ILE A 88 -3.73 -12.95 21.77
CA ILE A 88 -4.44 -12.02 22.66
C ILE A 88 -5.39 -12.80 23.56
N ARG A 89 -6.22 -13.67 22.98
CA ARG A 89 -7.20 -14.47 23.72
C ARG A 89 -6.56 -15.35 24.78
N ASP A 90 -5.50 -16.06 24.42
CA ASP A 90 -4.95 -17.12 25.28
C ASP A 90 -3.91 -16.59 26.27
N THR A 91 -3.27 -15.46 25.98
CA THR A 91 -2.19 -14.91 26.82
C THR A 91 -2.61 -13.66 27.59
N ILE A 92 -3.42 -12.78 26.99
CA ILE A 92 -3.73 -11.45 27.55
C ILE A 92 -5.10 -11.47 28.25
N ILE A 93 -6.10 -12.10 27.62
CA ILE A 93 -7.46 -12.10 28.15
C ILE A 93 -7.60 -13.16 29.27
N PRO A 94 -8.06 -12.76 30.48
CA PRO A 94 -8.33 -13.70 31.55
C PRO A 94 -9.33 -14.78 31.13
N PRO A 95 -9.18 -16.05 31.56
CA PRO A 95 -10.05 -17.15 31.13
C PRO A 95 -11.55 -16.87 31.26
N ALA A 96 -11.97 -16.24 32.36
CA ALA A 96 -13.37 -15.88 32.62
C ALA A 96 -13.95 -14.82 31.67
N GLN A 97 -13.12 -14.12 30.89
CA GLN A 97 -13.53 -13.06 29.97
C GLN A 97 -13.37 -13.46 28.49
N ARG A 98 -12.86 -14.66 28.20
CA ARG A 98 -12.58 -15.10 26.82
C ARG A 98 -13.84 -15.22 25.98
N GLU A 99 -14.94 -15.72 26.55
CA GLU A 99 -16.22 -15.82 25.82
C GLU A 99 -16.71 -14.45 25.35
N ARG A 100 -16.62 -13.42 26.21
CA ARG A 100 -16.98 -12.05 25.84
C ARG A 100 -16.06 -11.46 24.77
N PHE A 101 -14.77 -11.81 24.79
CA PHE A 101 -13.84 -11.43 23.73
C PHE A 101 -14.18 -12.11 22.41
N ASP A 102 -14.52 -13.40 22.44
CA ASP A 102 -14.94 -14.17 21.26
C ASP A 102 -16.23 -13.60 20.65
N GLU A 103 -17.19 -13.19 21.47
CA GLU A 103 -18.42 -12.50 21.03
C GLU A 103 -18.14 -11.17 20.34
N LEU A 104 -17.19 -10.37 20.87
CA LEU A 104 -16.80 -9.10 20.27
C LEU A 104 -16.15 -9.28 18.89
N ARG A 105 -15.41 -10.37 18.71
CA ARG A 105 -14.70 -10.71 17.47
C ARG A 105 -15.57 -11.38 16.41
N ARG A 106 -16.78 -11.86 16.75
CA ARG A 106 -17.68 -12.40 15.74
C ARG A 106 -18.03 -11.32 14.72
N PRO A 107 -17.95 -11.62 13.41
CA PRO A 107 -18.42 -10.69 12.40
C PRO A 107 -19.90 -10.40 12.65
N ARG A 108 -20.23 -9.13 12.90
CA ARG A 108 -21.64 -8.71 12.97
C ARG A 108 -22.21 -8.85 11.57
N VAL A 109 -23.05 -9.86 11.36
CA VAL A 109 -23.85 -9.95 10.15
C VAL A 109 -24.82 -8.77 10.18
N LEU A 110 -24.50 -7.71 9.44
CA LEU A 110 -25.46 -6.67 9.12
C LEU A 110 -26.43 -7.28 8.12
N ILE A 111 -27.60 -7.70 8.60
CA ILE A 111 -28.70 -8.10 7.72
C ILE A 111 -29.18 -6.82 7.04
N PRO A 112 -29.09 -6.68 5.70
CA PRO A 112 -29.71 -5.54 5.02
C PRO A 112 -31.23 -5.68 5.16
N GLU A 113 -31.87 -4.72 5.83
CA GLU A 113 -33.33 -4.63 5.85
C GLU A 113 -33.83 -4.41 4.41
N ARG A 114 -34.79 -5.24 4.01
CA ARG A 114 -35.43 -5.19 2.69
C ARG A 114 -36.50 -4.11 2.63
#